data_AF-A0A1Q5TY33-F1
#
_entry.id   AF-A0A1Q5TY33-F1
#
_cell.length_a   1.000
_cell.length_b   1.000
_cell.length_c   1.000
_cell.angle_alpha   90.00
_cell.angle_beta   90.00
_cell.angle_gamma   90.00
#
_symmetry.space_group_name_H-M   'P 1'
#
loop_
_entity.id
_entity.type
_entity.pdbx_description
1 polymer ?
#
loop_
_entity_poly.entity_id
_entity_poly.type
_entity_poly.pdbx_seq_one_letter_code
_entity_poly.pdbx_strand_id
1 'polypeptide(L)'
;MFGLDNPSGISVMPAITPTNNSTPQWFTEGGAGLSASYPGQEWFNQIQAELLNVLKEAGVTPDKSKLNQLSVAIKAIVAKGWLEKSKNGADILDKPEFVKNLGLAETVERVENAKFVVERGRNALGTWVIWSDGAIELFGLGSPIAGLATVRFPIELPSTSYYISIAERIAYDTTENVAHISMVIDRTLTRSGFNARCQVSNGGASGSSFSWRIYYAPF
;
A
#
# COMPACT_ATOMS: atom_id res chain seq x y z
N MET A 1 -15.50 30.06 26.67
CA MET A 1 -15.56 31.03 27.76
C MET A 1 -15.68 32.38 27.11
N PHE A 2 -16.60 33.22 27.55
CA PHE A 2 -16.65 34.62 27.13
C PHE A 2 -15.90 35.48 28.17
N GLY A 3 -15.40 36.64 27.78
CA GLY A 3 -14.84 37.59 28.75
C GLY A 3 -15.92 38.24 29.60
N LEU A 4 -15.51 39.03 30.60
CA LEU A 4 -16.41 39.91 31.35
C LEU A 4 -17.22 40.78 30.38
N ASP A 5 -18.54 40.66 30.43
CA ASP A 5 -19.49 41.28 29.50
C ASP A 5 -20.59 42.02 30.26
N ASN A 6 -20.19 43.05 31.00
CA ASN A 6 -21.10 43.92 31.74
C ASN A 6 -20.52 45.35 31.83
N PRO A 7 -21.32 46.34 32.28
CA PRO A 7 -20.88 47.74 32.33
C PRO A 7 -19.70 48.05 33.25
N SER A 8 -19.23 47.11 34.09
CA SER A 8 -18.05 47.31 34.94
C SER A 8 -16.73 46.96 34.25
N GLY A 9 -16.78 46.36 33.05
CA GLY A 9 -15.60 46.02 32.27
C GLY A 9 -14.93 47.25 31.65
N ILE A 10 -13.61 47.15 31.46
CA ILE A 10 -12.81 48.13 30.71
C ILE A 10 -12.22 47.46 29.45
N SER A 11 -11.94 48.25 28.41
CA SER A 11 -11.57 47.74 27.08
C SER A 11 -10.11 47.27 26.95
N VAL A 12 -9.26 47.60 27.92
CA VAL A 12 -7.83 47.25 27.93
C VAL A 12 -7.52 46.59 29.27
N MET A 13 -6.88 45.41 29.24
CA MET A 13 -6.44 44.73 30.45
C MET A 13 -5.41 45.60 31.18
N PRO A 14 -5.58 45.88 32.48
CA PRO A 14 -4.57 46.57 33.28
C PRO A 14 -3.23 45.83 33.26
N ALA A 15 -2.13 46.57 33.40
CA ALA A 15 -0.81 45.97 33.50
C ALA A 15 -0.72 45.01 34.69
N ILE A 16 -0.06 43.87 34.50
CA ILE A 16 0.22 42.89 35.56
C ILE A 16 1.36 43.43 36.41
N THR A 17 1.15 43.56 37.71
CA THR A 17 2.17 43.99 38.67
C THR A 17 3.26 42.92 38.84
N PRO A 18 4.49 43.31 39.22
CA PRO A 18 5.57 42.36 39.47
C PRO A 18 5.24 41.34 40.56
N THR A 19 5.89 40.18 40.51
CA THR A 19 5.73 39.13 41.52
C THR A 19 6.09 39.65 42.92
N ASN A 20 5.11 39.64 43.83
CA ASN A 20 5.31 40.12 45.20
C ASN A 20 5.84 39.07 46.17
N ASN A 21 5.55 37.78 45.95
CA ASN A 21 5.97 36.68 46.81
C ASN A 21 6.84 35.69 46.04
N SER A 22 7.96 35.25 46.60
CA SER A 22 8.85 34.25 45.99
C SER A 22 8.27 32.82 46.00
N THR A 23 7.19 32.59 46.74
CA THR A 23 6.47 31.31 46.84
C THR A 23 4.97 31.51 46.68
N PRO A 24 4.24 30.53 46.08
CA PRO A 24 2.79 30.58 45.97
C PRO A 24 2.10 30.69 47.34
N GLN A 25 1.11 31.58 47.44
CA GLN A 25 0.23 31.70 48.61
C GLN A 25 -1.13 31.06 48.29
N TRP A 26 -1.86 30.65 49.33
CA TRP A 26 -3.16 29.97 49.20
C TRP A 26 -4.27 30.78 49.89
N PHE A 27 -5.50 30.62 49.42
CA PHE A 27 -6.67 31.25 50.04
C PHE A 27 -6.88 30.74 51.48
N THR A 28 -7.29 31.62 52.39
CA THR A 28 -7.66 31.33 53.77
C THR A 28 -8.96 32.04 54.13
N GLU A 29 -9.75 31.44 55.03
CA GLU A 29 -10.95 32.08 55.62
C GLU A 29 -10.61 33.20 56.62
N GLY A 30 -9.32 33.52 56.79
CA GLY A 30 -8.84 34.38 57.88
C GLY A 30 -8.77 33.65 59.22
N GLY A 31 -8.66 34.42 60.30
CA GLY A 31 -8.55 33.89 61.68
C GLY A 31 -7.68 34.76 62.60
N ALA A 32 -7.96 34.73 63.90
CA ALA A 32 -7.22 35.47 64.94
C ALA A 32 -6.99 36.97 64.62
N GLY A 33 -8.01 37.64 64.08
CA GLY A 33 -7.96 39.07 63.72
C GLY A 33 -7.55 39.37 62.28
N LEU A 34 -7.23 38.37 61.46
CA LEU A 34 -6.98 38.52 60.04
C LEU A 34 -8.25 38.33 59.21
N SER A 35 -8.41 39.17 58.18
CA SER A 35 -9.50 39.05 57.21
C SER A 35 -9.29 37.87 56.25
N ALA A 36 -10.39 37.35 55.71
CA ALA A 36 -10.34 36.35 54.65
C ALA A 36 -9.63 36.89 53.40
N SER A 37 -8.92 36.00 52.71
CA SER A 37 -8.29 36.33 51.43
C SER A 37 -9.36 36.51 50.34
N TYR A 38 -9.16 37.47 49.45
CA TYR A 38 -10.01 37.65 48.27
C TYR A 38 -9.14 37.86 47.02
N PRO A 39 -9.53 37.27 45.87
CA PRO A 39 -8.83 37.51 44.61
C PRO A 39 -9.08 38.95 44.13
N GLY A 40 -8.00 39.64 43.76
CA GLY A 40 -8.08 40.95 43.11
C GLY A 40 -8.36 40.86 41.61
N GLN A 41 -8.50 42.02 40.95
CA GLN A 41 -8.75 42.11 39.51
C GLN A 41 -7.72 41.32 38.66
N GLU A 42 -6.45 41.31 39.08
CA GLU A 42 -5.37 40.65 38.33
C GLU A 42 -5.58 39.15 38.27
N TRP A 43 -5.97 38.53 39.38
CA TRP A 43 -6.23 37.10 39.46
C TRP A 43 -7.37 36.69 38.51
N PHE A 44 -8.48 37.43 38.53
CA PHE A 44 -9.61 37.16 37.63
C PHE A 44 -9.24 37.38 36.16
N ASN A 45 -8.51 38.46 35.85
CA ASN A 45 -8.08 38.74 34.48
C ASN A 45 -7.09 37.69 33.97
N GLN A 46 -6.18 37.18 34.82
CA GLN A 46 -5.26 36.11 34.47
C GLN A 46 -6.01 34.81 34.15
N ILE A 47 -6.91 34.36 35.03
CA ILE A 47 -7.72 33.16 34.77
C ILE A 47 -8.57 33.33 33.50
N GLN A 48 -9.18 34.50 33.31
CA GLN A 48 -9.93 34.80 32.09
C GLN A 48 -9.03 34.73 30.84
N ALA A 49 -7.85 35.35 30.88
CA ALA A 49 -6.92 35.37 29.77
C ALA A 49 -6.43 33.96 29.42
N GLU A 50 -6.04 33.14 30.41
CA GLU A 50 -5.64 31.75 30.20
C GLU A 50 -6.74 30.94 29.51
N LEU A 51 -7.98 31.04 29.99
CA LEU A 51 -9.11 30.30 29.43
C LEU A 51 -9.50 30.79 28.02
N LEU A 52 -9.38 32.10 27.75
CA LEU A 52 -9.57 32.65 26.40
C LEU A 52 -8.43 32.24 25.45
N ASN A 53 -7.19 32.15 25.95
CA ASN A 53 -6.04 31.70 25.17
C ASN A 53 -6.15 30.22 24.79
N VAL A 54 -6.69 29.36 25.67
CA VAL A 54 -6.99 27.95 25.32
C VAL A 54 -7.99 27.87 24.16
N LEU A 55 -9.02 28.71 24.17
CA LEU A 55 -9.98 28.80 23.06
C LEU A 55 -9.30 29.28 21.78
N LYS A 56 -8.45 30.30 21.86
CA LYS A 56 -7.68 30.85 20.73
C LYS A 56 -6.77 29.80 20.09
N GLU A 57 -6.02 29.06 20.89
CA GLU A 57 -5.12 27.98 20.43
C GLU A 57 -5.89 26.88 19.68
N ALA A 58 -7.10 26.58 20.17
CA ALA A 58 -8.00 25.64 19.52
C ALA A 58 -8.72 26.20 18.28
N GLY A 59 -8.61 27.50 17.98
CA GLY A 59 -9.37 28.16 16.92
C GLY A 59 -10.86 28.30 17.23
N VAL A 60 -11.26 28.28 18.50
CA VAL A 60 -12.65 28.41 18.95
C VAL A 60 -12.94 29.87 19.27
N THR A 61 -13.88 30.48 18.55
CA THR A 61 -14.36 31.84 18.85
C THR A 61 -15.19 31.85 20.14
N PRO A 62 -14.91 32.77 21.08
CA PRO A 62 -15.74 32.96 22.27
C PRO A 62 -17.21 33.26 21.96
N ASP A 63 -18.12 32.47 22.53
CA ASP A 63 -19.57 32.63 22.40
C ASP A 63 -20.25 32.55 23.78
N LYS A 64 -20.86 33.65 24.23
CA LYS A 64 -21.57 33.75 25.51
C LYS A 64 -22.74 32.77 25.65
N SER A 65 -23.32 32.31 24.55
CA SER A 65 -24.43 31.34 24.56
C SER A 65 -23.97 29.89 24.80
N LYS A 66 -22.67 29.61 24.80
CA LYS A 66 -22.10 28.26 24.88
C LYS A 66 -21.33 28.02 26.19
N LEU A 67 -21.74 27.01 26.96
CA LEU A 67 -21.12 26.66 28.25
C LEU A 67 -20.11 25.51 28.17
N ASN A 68 -19.79 25.01 26.97
CA ASN A 68 -18.89 23.85 26.77
C ASN A 68 -17.62 24.19 25.98
N GLN A 69 -17.34 25.47 25.72
CA GLN A 69 -16.29 25.87 24.79
C GLN A 69 -14.88 25.43 25.22
N LEU A 70 -14.61 25.38 26.53
CA LEU A 70 -13.32 24.89 27.04
C LEU A 70 -13.12 23.40 26.70
N SER A 71 -14.17 22.58 26.86
CA SER A 71 -14.12 21.17 26.47
C SER A 71 -13.96 20.98 24.96
N VAL A 72 -14.57 21.84 24.15
CA VAL A 72 -14.42 21.83 22.68
C VAL A 72 -12.99 22.19 22.31
N ALA A 73 -12.43 23.22 22.94
CA ALA A 73 -11.07 23.68 22.71
C ALA A 73 -10.04 22.59 23.03
N ILE A 74 -10.13 21.97 24.22
CA ILE A 74 -9.24 20.88 24.62
C ILE A 74 -9.32 19.71 23.64
N LYS A 75 -10.52 19.29 23.23
CA LYS A 75 -10.69 18.22 22.23
C LYS A 75 -10.00 18.55 20.90
N ALA A 76 -10.14 19.78 20.42
CA ALA A 76 -9.52 20.22 19.18
C ALA A 76 -7.99 20.25 19.27
N ILE A 77 -7.43 20.70 20.40
CA ILE A 77 -5.98 20.72 20.63
C ILE A 77 -5.42 19.30 20.64
N VAL A 78 -6.05 18.37 21.37
CA VAL A 78 -5.60 16.97 21.44
C VAL A 78 -5.66 16.30 20.07
N ALA A 79 -6.71 16.56 19.28
CA ALA A 79 -6.86 15.98 17.94
C ALA A 79 -5.73 16.39 16.98
N LYS A 80 -5.15 17.58 17.11
CA LYS A 80 -4.02 18.03 16.26
C LYS A 80 -2.73 17.24 16.47
N GLY A 81 -2.56 16.57 17.62
CA GLY A 81 -1.31 15.90 17.97
C GLY A 81 -1.31 14.38 17.78
N TRP A 82 -2.46 13.76 17.53
CA TRP A 82 -2.61 12.30 17.59
C TRP A 82 -3.12 11.75 16.25
N LEU A 83 -2.68 10.52 15.92
CA LEU A 83 -3.22 9.80 14.78
C LEU A 83 -4.62 9.26 15.09
N GLU A 84 -5.61 9.63 14.28
CA GLU A 84 -6.97 9.13 14.39
C GLU A 84 -7.04 7.70 13.83
N LYS A 85 -7.42 6.72 14.68
CA LYS A 85 -7.54 5.31 14.26
C LYS A 85 -8.45 5.13 13.04
N SER A 86 -9.53 5.89 12.95
CA SER A 86 -10.50 5.83 11.83
C SER A 86 -9.95 6.41 10.53
N LYS A 87 -8.87 7.19 10.55
CA LYS A 87 -8.24 7.77 9.35
C LYS A 87 -7.21 6.84 8.72
N ASN A 88 -6.84 5.73 9.37
CA ASN A 88 -5.89 4.75 8.86
C ASN A 88 -4.59 5.38 8.32
N GLY A 89 -4.04 6.38 9.03
CA GLY A 89 -2.80 7.05 8.66
C GLY A 89 -2.93 8.06 7.50
N ALA A 90 -4.14 8.34 7.01
CA ALA A 90 -4.36 9.40 6.01
C ALA A 90 -3.95 10.79 6.54
N ASP A 91 -4.06 10.99 7.85
CA ASP A 91 -3.70 12.17 8.65
C ASP A 91 -2.20 12.28 8.97
N ILE A 92 -1.37 11.32 8.54
CA ILE A 92 0.08 11.44 8.60
C ILE A 92 0.53 12.51 7.61
N LEU A 93 1.25 13.51 8.13
CA LEU A 93 1.78 14.65 7.36
C LEU A 93 2.82 14.22 6.33
N ASP A 94 3.81 13.44 6.76
CA ASP A 94 4.88 12.89 5.92
C ASP A 94 4.81 11.36 5.90
N LYS A 95 4.05 10.83 4.94
CA LYS A 95 3.87 9.37 4.76
C LYS A 95 5.19 8.69 4.37
N PRO A 96 6.02 9.23 3.45
CA PRO A 96 7.33 8.67 3.14
C PRO A 96 8.25 8.51 4.37
N GLU A 97 8.42 9.57 5.18
CA GLU A 97 9.28 9.49 6.37
C GLU A 97 8.69 8.54 7.42
N PHE A 98 7.36 8.48 7.55
CA PHE A 98 6.70 7.48 8.40
C PHE A 98 7.00 6.04 7.96
N VAL A 99 6.87 5.72 6.67
CA VAL A 99 7.20 4.39 6.10
C VAL A 99 8.67 4.05 6.32
N LYS A 100 9.59 5.01 6.16
CA LYS A 100 11.02 4.84 6.45
C LYS A 100 11.28 4.57 7.93
N ASN A 101 10.61 5.29 8.84
CA ASN A 101 10.72 5.06 10.28
C ASN A 101 10.16 3.70 10.72
N LEU A 102 9.24 3.12 9.95
CA LEU A 102 8.78 1.73 10.13
C LEU A 102 9.77 0.68 9.60
N GLY A 103 10.86 1.09 8.92
CA GLY A 103 11.79 0.17 8.26
C GLY A 103 11.23 -0.46 6.98
N LEU A 104 10.21 0.16 6.37
CA LEU A 104 9.50 -0.40 5.21
C LEU A 104 9.90 0.24 3.87
N ALA A 105 10.84 1.19 3.88
CA ALA A 105 11.26 1.89 2.66
C ALA A 105 11.74 0.93 1.56
N GLU A 106 12.66 0.01 1.89
CA GLU A 106 13.14 -1.00 0.92
C GLU A 106 12.02 -1.94 0.44
N THR A 107 11.05 -2.26 1.31
CA THR A 107 9.94 -3.12 0.95
C THR A 107 9.06 -2.47 -0.11
N VAL A 108 8.77 -1.18 0.02
CA VAL A 108 8.00 -0.42 -1.00
C VAL A 108 8.75 -0.44 -2.33
N GLU A 109 10.04 -0.13 -2.32
CA GLU A 109 10.87 -0.15 -3.54
C GLU A 109 10.90 -1.53 -4.20
N ARG A 110 11.06 -2.61 -3.41
CA ARG A 110 11.05 -3.98 -3.93
C ARG A 110 9.71 -4.36 -4.53
N VAL A 111 8.59 -3.92 -3.95
CA VAL A 111 7.24 -4.22 -4.44
C VAL A 111 6.94 -3.45 -5.73
N GLU A 112 7.37 -2.20 -5.84
CA GLU A 112 7.23 -1.41 -7.08
C GLU A 112 7.95 -2.07 -8.26
N ASN A 113 9.08 -2.72 -7.99
CA ASN A 113 9.88 -3.42 -9.00
C ASN A 113 9.58 -4.93 -9.09
N ALA A 114 8.60 -5.43 -8.34
CA ALA A 114 8.31 -6.86 -8.29
C ALA A 114 7.71 -7.33 -9.63
N LYS A 115 8.24 -8.43 -10.16
CA LYS A 115 7.61 -9.14 -11.28
C LYS A 115 6.42 -9.93 -10.75
N PHE A 116 5.25 -9.77 -11.36
CA PHE A 116 4.04 -10.49 -11.00
C PHE A 116 3.31 -10.97 -12.25
N VAL A 117 2.40 -11.93 -12.07
CA VAL A 117 1.57 -12.46 -13.16
C VAL A 117 0.42 -11.49 -13.41
N VAL A 118 0.32 -10.96 -14.63
CA VAL A 118 -0.78 -10.10 -15.08
C VAL A 118 -1.97 -10.95 -15.48
N GLU A 119 -1.71 -12.03 -16.22
CA GLU A 119 -2.75 -12.91 -16.72
C GLU A 119 -2.24 -14.36 -16.77
N ARG A 120 -3.14 -15.31 -16.55
CA ARG A 120 -2.91 -16.73 -16.80
C ARG A 120 -4.21 -17.39 -17.23
N GLY A 121 -4.11 -18.39 -18.09
CA GLY A 121 -5.28 -19.11 -18.54
C GLY A 121 -4.95 -20.39 -19.27
N ARG A 122 -6.01 -21.10 -19.67
CA ARG A 122 -5.92 -22.36 -20.41
C ARG A 122 -7.05 -22.45 -21.42
N ASN A 123 -6.75 -23.02 -22.58
CA ASN A 123 -7.73 -23.43 -23.57
C ASN A 123 -7.37 -24.81 -24.14
N ALA A 124 -8.04 -25.23 -25.22
CA ALA A 124 -7.81 -26.52 -25.86
C ALA A 124 -6.39 -26.69 -26.43
N LEU A 125 -5.69 -25.58 -26.73
CA LEU A 125 -4.37 -25.57 -27.34
C LEU A 125 -3.23 -25.57 -26.30
N GLY A 126 -3.52 -25.18 -25.05
CA GLY A 126 -2.51 -25.14 -24.00
C GLY A 126 -2.84 -24.16 -22.88
N THR A 127 -1.81 -23.83 -22.12
CA THR A 127 -1.84 -22.90 -20.98
C THR A 127 -0.90 -21.72 -21.27
N TRP A 128 -1.21 -20.55 -20.74
CA TRP A 128 -0.34 -19.37 -20.82
C TRP A 128 -0.17 -18.66 -19.48
N VAL A 129 0.93 -17.93 -19.37
CA VAL A 129 1.22 -16.95 -18.31
C VAL A 129 1.78 -15.70 -18.96
N ILE A 130 1.25 -14.53 -18.60
CA ILE A 130 1.75 -13.20 -18.99
C ILE A 130 2.28 -12.51 -17.74
N TRP A 131 3.54 -12.11 -17.77
CA TRP A 131 4.24 -11.43 -16.68
C TRP A 131 4.19 -9.91 -16.84
N SER A 132 4.29 -9.18 -15.72
CA SER A 132 4.23 -7.72 -15.68
C SER A 132 5.36 -7.01 -16.42
N ASP A 133 6.46 -7.72 -16.67
CA ASP A 133 7.57 -7.25 -17.50
C ASP A 133 7.35 -7.46 -19.01
N GLY A 134 6.22 -8.05 -19.41
CA GLY A 134 5.87 -8.37 -20.80
C GLY A 134 6.31 -9.77 -21.25
N ALA A 135 6.98 -10.55 -20.41
CA ALA A 135 7.34 -11.91 -20.75
C ALA A 135 6.08 -12.80 -20.85
N ILE A 136 6.08 -13.70 -21.83
CA ILE A 136 4.96 -14.62 -22.05
C ILE A 136 5.48 -16.03 -22.08
N GLU A 137 4.80 -16.92 -21.37
CA GLU A 137 5.09 -18.34 -21.40
C GLU A 137 3.88 -19.11 -21.87
N LEU A 138 4.09 -19.98 -22.84
CA LEU A 138 3.06 -20.86 -23.37
C LEU A 138 3.51 -22.30 -23.22
N PHE A 139 2.58 -23.18 -22.91
CA PHE A 139 2.87 -24.60 -22.68
C PHE A 139 1.73 -25.46 -23.20
N GLY A 140 2.05 -26.66 -23.66
CA GLY A 140 1.04 -27.58 -24.15
C GLY A 140 1.60 -28.94 -24.52
N LEU A 141 0.80 -29.68 -25.28
CA LEU A 141 1.17 -30.98 -25.82
C LEU A 141 1.28 -30.90 -27.34
N GLY A 142 2.22 -31.67 -27.90
CA GLY A 142 2.32 -31.94 -29.33
C GLY A 142 1.96 -33.40 -29.58
N SER A 143 0.95 -33.62 -30.43
CA SER A 143 0.50 -34.95 -30.83
C SER A 143 0.71 -35.12 -32.33
N PRO A 144 1.66 -35.96 -32.76
CA PRO A 144 1.96 -36.12 -34.18
C PRO A 144 0.92 -36.97 -34.90
N ILE A 145 0.66 -36.62 -36.16
CA ILE A 145 -0.06 -37.43 -37.14
C ILE A 145 0.94 -37.81 -38.22
N ALA A 146 1.16 -39.12 -38.43
CA ALA A 146 2.19 -39.63 -39.34
C ALA A 146 3.58 -38.98 -39.12
N GLY A 147 3.97 -38.81 -37.85
CA GLY A 147 5.24 -38.22 -37.45
C GLY A 147 5.33 -36.70 -37.66
N LEU A 148 4.24 -35.99 -37.94
CA LEU A 148 4.20 -34.53 -37.97
C LEU A 148 3.27 -34.01 -36.89
N ALA A 149 3.79 -33.27 -35.91
CA ALA A 149 2.99 -32.54 -34.94
C ALA A 149 2.82 -31.10 -35.41
N THR A 150 1.58 -30.62 -35.50
CA THR A 150 1.25 -29.20 -35.70
C THR A 150 0.84 -28.60 -34.37
N VAL A 151 1.73 -27.79 -33.77
CA VAL A 151 1.48 -27.12 -32.50
C VAL A 151 0.93 -25.73 -32.77
N ARG A 152 -0.23 -25.42 -32.20
CA ARG A 152 -0.78 -24.07 -32.16
C ARG A 152 -0.69 -23.53 -30.75
N PHE A 153 -0.29 -22.28 -30.62
CA PHE A 153 -0.19 -21.60 -29.35
C PHE A 153 -1.57 -21.24 -28.80
N PRO A 154 -1.76 -21.26 -27.47
CA PRO A 154 -3.03 -20.91 -26.85
C PRO A 154 -3.38 -19.42 -26.99
N ILE A 155 -2.37 -18.56 -27.12
CA ILE A 155 -2.50 -17.14 -27.50
C ILE A 155 -1.40 -16.80 -28.52
N GLU A 156 -1.61 -15.80 -29.36
CA GLU A 156 -0.59 -15.33 -30.30
C GLU A 156 0.49 -14.52 -29.57
N LEU A 157 1.76 -14.83 -29.84
CA LEU A 157 2.90 -14.06 -29.30
C LEU A 157 3.05 -12.71 -30.02
N PRO A 158 3.61 -11.68 -29.37
CA PRO A 158 3.86 -10.39 -30.01
C PRO A 158 4.86 -10.46 -31.18
N SER A 159 5.88 -11.30 -31.07
CA SER A 159 6.79 -11.65 -32.17
C SER A 159 7.22 -13.11 -32.07
N THR A 160 7.89 -13.61 -33.11
CA THR A 160 8.44 -14.97 -33.10
C THR A 160 9.46 -15.13 -31.97
N SER A 161 9.37 -16.23 -31.21
CA SER A 161 10.38 -16.61 -30.22
C SER A 161 10.94 -17.99 -30.54
N TYR A 162 12.23 -18.18 -30.27
CA TYR A 162 12.97 -19.42 -30.53
C TYR A 162 13.29 -20.21 -29.25
N TYR A 163 12.91 -19.70 -28.08
CA TYR A 163 13.19 -20.34 -26.78
C TYR A 163 12.17 -21.44 -26.48
N ILE A 164 12.24 -22.53 -27.25
CA ILE A 164 11.37 -23.70 -27.14
C ILE A 164 12.09 -24.81 -26.40
N SER A 165 11.42 -25.42 -25.42
CA SER A 165 11.86 -26.64 -24.75
C SER A 165 10.83 -27.74 -24.97
N ILE A 166 11.30 -28.93 -25.30
CA ILE A 166 10.49 -30.12 -25.55
C ILE A 166 10.90 -31.21 -24.56
N ALA A 167 9.91 -31.94 -24.04
CA ALA A 167 10.14 -33.20 -23.33
C ALA A 167 9.35 -34.31 -24.01
N GLU A 168 10.08 -35.34 -24.45
CA GLU A 168 9.50 -36.50 -25.12
C GLU A 168 8.63 -37.33 -24.17
N ARG A 169 7.51 -37.84 -24.66
CA ARG A 169 6.58 -38.66 -23.88
C ARG A 169 6.22 -39.93 -24.62
N ILE A 170 6.53 -41.06 -23.99
CA ILE A 170 6.04 -42.36 -24.44
C ILE A 170 4.66 -42.64 -23.83
N ALA A 171 3.82 -43.37 -24.56
CA ALA A 171 2.49 -43.77 -24.07
C ALA A 171 2.59 -44.88 -23.01
N TYR A 172 3.56 -45.79 -23.19
CA TYR A 172 3.77 -46.96 -22.34
C TYR A 172 5.27 -47.25 -22.23
N ASP A 173 5.69 -47.78 -21.09
CA ASP A 173 7.02 -48.31 -20.84
C ASP A 173 7.02 -49.82 -21.11
N THR A 174 7.86 -50.27 -22.03
CA THR A 174 7.94 -51.68 -22.46
C THR A 174 9.40 -52.16 -22.46
N THR A 175 9.60 -53.47 -22.61
CA THR A 175 10.94 -54.07 -22.69
C THR A 175 11.77 -53.57 -23.88
N GLU A 176 11.13 -53.01 -24.91
CA GLU A 176 11.77 -52.48 -26.11
C GLU A 176 11.26 -51.06 -26.41
N ASN A 177 11.62 -50.10 -25.55
CA ASN A 177 11.34 -48.70 -25.84
C ASN A 177 12.24 -48.20 -26.98
N VAL A 178 11.63 -47.96 -28.14
CA VAL A 178 12.34 -47.33 -29.25
C VAL A 178 12.53 -45.85 -28.94
N ALA A 179 13.74 -45.33 -29.21
CA ALA A 179 14.03 -43.91 -29.03
C ALA A 179 13.03 -43.07 -29.85
N HIS A 180 12.40 -42.10 -29.20
CA HIS A 180 11.53 -41.11 -29.81
C HIS A 180 12.20 -39.74 -29.70
N ILE A 181 12.20 -39.00 -30.80
CA ILE A 181 12.70 -37.63 -30.85
C ILE A 181 11.76 -36.74 -31.65
N SER A 182 11.56 -35.53 -31.17
CA SER A 182 10.73 -34.49 -31.74
C SER A 182 11.61 -33.27 -32.04
N MET A 183 11.65 -32.88 -33.31
CA MET A 183 12.50 -31.78 -33.80
C MET A 183 11.63 -30.66 -34.36
N VAL A 184 11.77 -29.45 -33.82
CA VAL A 184 11.08 -28.27 -34.35
C VAL A 184 11.56 -27.99 -35.78
N ILE A 185 10.60 -27.78 -36.69
CA ILE A 185 10.87 -27.39 -38.07
C ILE A 185 10.93 -25.87 -38.10
N ASP A 186 12.12 -25.30 -38.01
CA ASP A 186 12.37 -23.85 -37.87
C ASP A 186 11.56 -22.98 -38.84
N ARG A 187 11.50 -23.35 -40.13
CA ARG A 187 10.76 -22.60 -41.16
C ARG A 187 9.25 -22.52 -40.94
N THR A 188 8.70 -23.30 -40.02
CA THR A 188 7.26 -23.31 -39.69
C THR A 188 6.94 -22.56 -38.41
N LEU A 189 7.97 -22.06 -37.71
CA LEU A 189 7.80 -21.30 -36.49
C LEU A 189 7.22 -19.92 -36.80
N THR A 190 6.11 -19.62 -36.16
CA THR A 190 5.41 -18.33 -36.27
C THR A 190 5.04 -17.85 -34.88
N ARG A 191 4.47 -16.63 -34.81
CA ARG A 191 3.85 -16.07 -33.62
C ARG A 191 2.70 -16.92 -33.04
N SER A 192 2.18 -17.87 -33.81
CA SER A 192 0.97 -18.64 -33.47
C SER A 192 1.20 -20.15 -33.30
N GLY A 193 2.44 -20.63 -33.48
CA GLY A 193 2.74 -22.05 -33.41
C GLY A 193 3.96 -22.47 -34.21
N PHE A 194 4.22 -23.79 -34.23
CA PHE A 194 5.29 -24.43 -35.00
C PHE A 194 4.90 -25.85 -35.37
N ASN A 195 5.60 -26.44 -36.34
CA ASN A 195 5.54 -27.87 -36.60
C ASN A 195 6.78 -28.57 -36.03
N ALA A 196 6.60 -29.80 -35.56
CA ALA A 196 7.70 -30.68 -35.16
C ALA A 196 7.65 -32.01 -35.91
N ARG A 197 8.81 -32.50 -36.32
CA ARG A 197 9.01 -33.82 -36.91
C ARG A 197 9.31 -34.81 -35.78
N CYS A 198 8.43 -35.79 -35.61
CA CYS A 198 8.51 -36.83 -34.61
C CYS A 198 8.96 -38.14 -35.28
N GLN A 199 10.13 -38.64 -34.88
CA GLN A 199 10.73 -39.85 -35.46
C GLN A 199 11.11 -40.85 -34.38
N VAL A 200 11.19 -42.12 -34.80
CA VAL A 200 11.83 -43.18 -34.01
C VAL A 200 13.26 -43.41 -34.49
N SER A 201 14.03 -44.25 -33.79
CA SER A 201 15.47 -44.48 -34.05
C SER A 201 15.83 -44.86 -35.50
N ASN A 202 14.92 -45.46 -36.27
CA ASN A 202 15.14 -45.82 -37.67
C ASN A 202 14.72 -44.73 -38.69
N GLY A 203 14.37 -43.53 -38.21
CA GLY A 203 13.88 -42.42 -39.04
C GLY A 203 12.41 -42.52 -39.44
N GLY A 204 11.73 -43.61 -39.10
CA GLY A 204 10.29 -43.79 -39.30
C GLY A 204 9.46 -42.80 -38.47
N ALA A 205 8.22 -42.58 -38.89
CA ALA A 205 7.29 -41.71 -38.19
C ALA A 205 6.98 -42.23 -36.78
N SER A 206 7.09 -41.37 -35.78
CA SER A 206 6.66 -41.69 -34.41
C SER A 206 5.24 -41.17 -34.14
N GLY A 207 4.45 -41.98 -33.43
CA GLY A 207 3.15 -41.60 -32.88
C GLY A 207 3.20 -41.11 -31.42
N SER A 208 4.37 -41.16 -30.79
CA SER A 208 4.57 -40.68 -29.42
C SER A 208 4.40 -39.16 -29.34
N SER A 209 3.85 -38.69 -28.22
CA SER A 209 3.61 -37.25 -27.99
C SER A 209 4.81 -36.59 -27.32
N PHE A 210 4.80 -35.26 -27.26
CA PHE A 210 5.73 -34.52 -26.42
C PHE A 210 5.01 -33.41 -25.66
N SER A 211 5.57 -32.94 -24.55
CA SER A 211 5.19 -31.64 -23.98
C SER A 211 6.14 -30.56 -24.45
N TRP A 212 5.64 -29.34 -24.55
CA TRP A 212 6.43 -28.19 -24.96
C TRP A 212 6.18 -26.99 -24.05
N ARG A 213 7.21 -26.14 -23.94
CA ARG A 213 7.17 -24.80 -23.36
C ARG A 213 7.86 -23.87 -24.35
N ILE A 214 7.30 -22.68 -24.56
CA ILE A 214 7.96 -21.59 -25.24
C ILE A 214 7.95 -20.36 -24.34
N TYR A 215 9.10 -19.71 -24.26
CA TYR A 215 9.27 -18.44 -23.56
C TYR A 215 9.41 -17.31 -24.58
N TYR A 216 8.65 -16.24 -24.43
CA TYR A 216 8.79 -15.00 -25.18
C TYR A 216 9.41 -13.95 -24.26
N ALA A 217 10.60 -13.47 -24.65
CA ALA A 217 11.25 -12.33 -24.03
C ALA A 217 10.76 -11.04 -24.72
N PRO A 218 10.30 -10.04 -23.97
CA PRO A 218 9.77 -8.81 -24.54
C PRO A 218 10.84 -7.88 -25.13
N PHE A 219 12.13 -8.15 -24.90
CA PHE A 219 13.28 -7.38 -25.39
C PHE A 219 14.50 -8.29 -25.60
#